data_AF-A0A3N1K9Q5-F1
#
_entry.id   AF-A0A3N1K9Q5-F1
#
_cell.length_a   1.000
_cell.length_b   1.000
_cell.length_c   1.000
_cell.angle_alpha   90.00
_cell.angle_beta   90.00
_cell.angle_gamma   90.00
#
_symmetry.space_group_name_H-M   'P 1'
#
loop_
_entity.id
_entity.type
_entity.pdbx_description
1 polymer ?
#
loop_
_entity_poly.entity_id
_entity_poly.type
_entity_poly.pdbx_seq_one_letter_code
_entity_poly.pdbx_strand_id
1 'polypeptide(L)'
;MDLSAFPPLAIVLDGLHAVVVALSDLVEPIAGASSSALAVVLLTLLVRVLLVPVGVSQVRAEIGRRRLAPALADLRRRIRDPQALQRATAALYTSEKVSPLAGCLPTLAQAPVLTAVWSLFSHPVIAGHANALLGHVLAGAALGASLVGSVGPVVGGVAAGAVWPFVLLLVVLALVVELRRRADLRAAGPLVATPGQEAVPGLATVARVLPFVTVVVAAFVPLAAALYMVTSAAWTLGERAVLRRVLA
;
A
#
# COMPACT_ATOMS: atom_id res chain seq x y z
N MET A 1 22.45 15.14 3.10
CA MET A 1 22.38 14.66 4.49
C MET A 1 21.89 13.22 4.42
N ASP A 2 22.73 12.25 4.75
CA ASP A 2 22.32 10.83 4.80
C ASP A 2 21.26 10.66 5.88
N LEU A 3 20.00 10.55 5.48
CA LEU A 3 18.89 10.35 6.41
C LEU A 3 19.06 9.04 7.19
N SER A 4 19.75 8.05 6.62
CA SER A 4 20.13 6.79 7.26
C SER A 4 21.13 6.94 8.42
N ALA A 5 21.84 8.06 8.52
CA ALA A 5 22.76 8.36 9.63
C ALA A 5 22.09 9.11 10.80
N PHE A 6 20.81 9.46 10.68
CA PHE A 6 20.06 10.06 11.78
C PHE A 6 19.83 8.99 12.88
N PRO A 7 20.28 9.21 14.14
CA PRO A 7 20.40 8.11 15.12
C PRO A 7 19.08 7.36 15.41
N PRO A 8 17.92 8.03 15.57
CA PRO A 8 16.65 7.33 15.73
C PRO A 8 16.25 6.49 14.51
N LEU A 9 16.51 6.96 13.29
CA LEU A 9 16.17 6.23 12.08
C LEU A 9 17.12 5.05 11.87
N ALA A 10 18.41 5.24 12.16
CA ALA A 10 19.43 4.21 12.06
C ALA A 10 19.10 2.99 12.95
N ILE A 11 18.70 3.24 14.21
CA ILE A 11 18.33 2.16 15.16
C ILE A 11 17.13 1.37 14.65
N VAL A 12 16.10 2.06 14.14
CA VAL A 12 14.89 1.39 13.61
C VAL A 12 15.24 0.56 12.37
N LEU A 13 16.03 1.12 11.44
CA LEU A 13 16.45 0.42 10.24
C LEU A 13 17.36 -0.79 10.54
N ASP A 14 18.26 -0.67 11.51
CA ASP A 14 19.13 -1.77 11.96
C ASP A 14 18.32 -2.88 12.64
N GLY A 15 17.36 -2.54 13.50
CA GLY A 15 16.44 -3.49 14.09
C GLY A 15 15.60 -4.23 13.03
N LEU A 16 15.10 -3.50 12.02
CA LEU A 16 14.38 -4.11 10.90
C LEU A 16 15.27 -5.00 10.05
N HIS A 17 16.52 -4.58 9.78
CA HIS A 17 17.51 -5.40 9.09
C HIS A 17 17.75 -6.71 9.84
N ALA A 18 17.98 -6.65 11.16
CA ALA A 18 18.18 -7.83 12.00
C ALA A 18 16.99 -8.78 11.98
N VAL A 19 15.76 -8.26 12.00
CA VAL A 19 14.54 -9.08 11.87
C VAL A 19 14.46 -9.74 10.49
N VAL A 20 14.77 -9.03 9.40
CA VAL A 20 14.76 -9.61 8.06
C VAL A 20 15.80 -10.71 7.91
N VAL A 21 17.01 -10.51 8.44
CA VAL A 21 18.07 -11.53 8.45
C VAL A 21 17.62 -12.75 9.26
N ALA A 22 17.12 -12.56 10.49
CA ALA A 22 16.63 -13.66 11.31
C ALA A 22 15.49 -14.47 10.65
N LEU A 23 14.57 -13.78 9.96
CA LEU A 23 13.52 -14.43 9.17
C LEU A 23 14.09 -15.17 7.96
N SER A 24 15.11 -14.60 7.30
CA SER A 24 15.79 -15.20 6.15
C SER A 24 16.49 -16.50 6.55
N ASP A 25 17.26 -16.48 7.65
CA ASP A 25 17.98 -17.64 8.18
C ASP A 25 17.00 -18.74 8.61
N LEU A 26 15.86 -18.36 9.21
CA LEU A 26 14.82 -19.30 9.62
C LEU A 26 14.21 -20.06 8.43
N VAL A 27 14.05 -19.39 7.28
CA VAL A 27 13.43 -19.99 6.09
C VAL A 27 14.44 -20.52 5.08
N GLU A 28 15.73 -20.25 5.25
CA GLU A 28 16.80 -20.72 4.37
C GLU A 28 16.76 -22.24 4.09
N PRO A 29 16.52 -23.13 5.07
CA PRO A 29 16.46 -24.57 4.82
C PRO A 29 15.37 -24.99 3.83
N ILE A 30 14.34 -24.16 3.66
CA ILE A 30 13.16 -24.44 2.83
C ILE A 30 13.21 -23.64 1.53
N ALA A 31 13.67 -22.38 1.59
CA ALA A 31 13.59 -21.42 0.50
C ALA A 31 14.92 -21.20 -0.26
N GLY A 32 16.05 -21.70 0.27
CA GLY A 32 17.37 -21.58 -0.33
C GLY A 32 17.69 -20.15 -0.76
N ALA A 33 18.09 -19.95 -2.02
CA ALA A 33 18.45 -18.65 -2.57
C ALA A 33 17.33 -17.57 -2.51
N SER A 34 16.06 -17.98 -2.34
CA SER A 34 14.91 -17.07 -2.22
C SER A 34 14.55 -16.72 -0.77
N SER A 35 15.35 -17.14 0.21
CA SER A 35 15.10 -16.93 1.64
C SER A 35 14.87 -15.47 2.00
N SER A 36 15.69 -14.55 1.49
CA SER A 36 15.54 -13.12 1.76
C SER A 36 14.29 -12.52 1.11
N ALA A 37 13.88 -13.01 -0.06
CA ALA A 37 12.62 -12.60 -0.68
C ALA A 37 11.42 -13.06 0.17
N LEU A 38 11.48 -14.30 0.67
CA LEU A 38 10.46 -14.85 1.56
C LEU A 38 10.44 -14.12 2.92
N ALA A 39 11.60 -13.73 3.44
CA ALA A 39 11.71 -12.94 4.65
C ALA A 39 11.00 -11.58 4.52
N VAL A 40 11.12 -10.91 3.37
CA VAL A 40 10.36 -9.68 3.08
C VAL A 40 8.85 -9.94 3.10
N VAL A 41 8.39 -11.04 2.49
CA VAL A 41 6.97 -11.43 2.51
C VAL A 41 6.51 -11.70 3.95
N LEU A 42 7.26 -12.45 4.73
CA LEU A 42 6.93 -12.79 6.12
C LEU A 42 6.91 -11.55 7.02
N LEU A 43 7.90 -10.66 6.92
CA LEU A 43 7.91 -9.39 7.63
C LEU A 43 6.66 -8.57 7.28
N THR A 44 6.31 -8.52 5.99
CA THR A 44 5.10 -7.81 5.53
C THR A 44 3.85 -8.38 6.18
N LEU A 45 3.71 -9.70 6.20
CA LEU A 45 2.57 -10.38 6.82
C LEU A 45 2.52 -10.15 8.34
N LEU A 46 3.66 -10.21 9.03
CA LEU A 46 3.74 -9.94 10.47
C LEU A 46 3.25 -8.52 10.80
N VAL A 47 3.75 -7.52 10.07
CA VAL A 47 3.31 -6.12 10.23
C VAL A 47 1.82 -5.99 9.92
N ARG A 48 1.32 -6.67 8.89
CA ARG A 48 -0.10 -6.66 8.53
C ARG A 48 -0.98 -7.28 9.60
N VAL A 49 -0.55 -8.37 10.24
CA VAL A 49 -1.25 -8.98 11.39
C VAL A 49 -1.35 -7.99 12.55
N LEU A 50 -0.26 -7.29 12.89
CA LEU A 50 -0.26 -6.26 13.94
C LEU A 50 -1.19 -5.08 13.61
N LEU A 51 -1.38 -4.78 12.32
CA LEU A 51 -2.24 -3.70 11.84
C LEU A 51 -3.71 -4.12 11.63
N VAL A 52 -4.08 -5.38 11.89
CA VAL A 52 -5.48 -5.85 11.79
C VAL A 52 -6.47 -4.98 12.58
N PRO A 53 -6.20 -4.54 13.83
CA PRO A 53 -7.13 -3.67 14.57
C PRO A 53 -7.40 -2.35 13.83
N VAL A 54 -6.38 -1.80 13.17
CA VAL A 54 -6.50 -0.60 12.33
C VAL A 54 -7.37 -0.93 11.11
N GLY A 55 -7.18 -2.07 10.46
CA GLY A 55 -8.03 -2.56 9.37
C GLY A 55 -9.51 -2.69 9.76
N VAL A 56 -9.80 -3.25 10.95
CA VAL A 56 -11.15 -3.34 11.52
C VAL A 56 -11.78 -1.95 11.67
N SER A 57 -11.05 -1.00 12.24
CA SER A 57 -11.54 0.37 12.42
C SER A 57 -11.91 1.05 11.09
N GLN A 58 -11.15 0.77 10.02
CA GLN A 58 -11.37 1.34 8.70
C GLN A 58 -12.64 0.80 8.06
N VAL A 59 -12.85 -0.53 8.13
CA VAL A 59 -14.06 -1.16 7.59
C VAL A 59 -15.30 -0.70 8.36
N ARG A 60 -15.23 -0.58 9.69
CA ARG A 60 -16.34 -0.03 10.50
C ARG A 60 -16.69 1.41 10.08
N ALA A 61 -15.68 2.26 9.87
CA ALA A 61 -15.91 3.62 9.42
C ALA A 61 -16.48 3.68 8.00
N GLU A 62 -16.04 2.79 7.11
CA GLU A 62 -16.60 2.63 5.76
C GLU A 62 -18.10 2.28 5.81
N ILE A 63 -18.48 1.29 6.63
CA ILE A 63 -19.88 0.89 6.82
C ILE A 63 -20.71 2.05 7.40
N GLY A 64 -20.19 2.73 8.44
CA GLY A 64 -20.83 3.91 9.03
C GLY A 64 -21.07 5.03 8.02
N ARG A 65 -20.08 5.32 7.16
CA ARG A 65 -20.22 6.32 6.08
C ARG A 65 -21.27 5.94 5.05
N ARG A 66 -21.37 4.65 4.70
CA ARG A 66 -22.43 4.17 3.80
C ARG A 66 -23.81 4.30 4.41
N ARG A 67 -23.96 4.04 5.71
CA ARG A 67 -25.21 4.26 6.45
C ARG A 67 -25.64 5.72 6.41
N LEU A 68 -24.70 6.66 6.52
CA LEU A 68 -24.97 8.10 6.49
C LEU A 68 -25.16 8.69 5.09
N ALA A 69 -24.77 7.97 4.03
CA ALA A 69 -24.87 8.45 2.65
C ALA A 69 -26.27 8.98 2.25
N PRO A 70 -27.40 8.31 2.55
CA PRO A 70 -28.73 8.84 2.22
C PRO A 70 -29.08 10.11 3.01
N ALA A 71 -28.82 10.15 4.33
CA ALA A 71 -29.09 11.33 5.14
C ALA A 71 -28.26 12.55 4.70
N LEU A 72 -27.00 12.31 4.30
CA LEU A 72 -26.14 13.34 3.71
C LEU A 72 -26.68 13.83 2.36
N ALA A 73 -27.27 12.95 1.54
CA ALA A 73 -27.90 13.35 0.29
C ALA A 73 -29.14 14.24 0.54
N ASP A 74 -29.95 13.92 1.54
CA ASP A 74 -31.12 14.71 1.90
C ASP A 74 -30.75 16.09 2.49
N LEU A 75 -29.74 16.16 3.35
CA LEU A 75 -29.19 17.45 3.83
C LEU A 75 -28.75 18.34 2.66
N ARG A 76 -28.05 17.78 1.68
CA ARG A 76 -27.61 18.50 0.47
C ARG A 76 -28.75 18.97 -0.41
N ARG A 77 -29.87 18.24 -0.46
CA ARG A 77 -31.07 18.65 -1.21
C ARG A 77 -31.78 19.83 -0.54
N ARG A 78 -31.78 19.86 0.81
CA ARG A 78 -32.48 20.88 1.60
C ARG A 78 -31.68 22.16 1.81
N ILE A 79 -30.36 22.07 1.96
CA ILE A 79 -29.50 23.20 2.30
C ILE A 79 -28.67 23.62 1.09
N ARG A 80 -28.87 24.85 0.61
CA ARG A 80 -28.14 25.44 -0.53
C ARG A 80 -26.92 26.27 -0.11
N ASP A 81 -26.96 26.88 1.08
CA ASP A 81 -25.82 27.63 1.62
C ASP A 81 -24.65 26.68 1.95
N PRO A 82 -23.47 26.85 1.35
CA PRO A 82 -22.30 26.00 1.59
C PRO A 82 -21.85 25.98 3.06
N GLN A 83 -21.94 27.12 3.76
CA GLN A 83 -21.49 27.19 5.16
C GLN A 83 -22.46 26.44 6.09
N ALA A 84 -23.76 26.65 5.93
CA ALA A 84 -24.78 25.89 6.65
C ALA A 84 -24.69 24.38 6.35
N LEU A 85 -24.45 24.01 5.08
CA LEU A 85 -24.30 22.61 4.69
C LEU A 85 -23.08 21.96 5.35
N GLN A 86 -21.95 22.66 5.41
CA GLN A 86 -20.74 22.17 6.08
C GLN A 86 -20.99 21.94 7.58
N ARG A 87 -21.64 22.90 8.27
CA ARG A 87 -21.99 22.78 9.69
C ARG A 87 -22.96 21.61 9.94
N ALA A 88 -24.01 21.49 9.14
CA ALA A 88 -24.99 20.40 9.26
C ALA A 88 -24.38 19.03 8.98
N THR A 89 -23.50 18.94 7.97
CA THR A 89 -22.75 17.72 7.67
C THR A 89 -21.84 17.31 8.83
N ALA A 90 -21.08 18.26 9.40
CA ALA A 90 -20.22 18.01 10.54
C ALA A 90 -21.02 17.59 11.79
N ALA A 91 -22.15 18.24 12.04
CA ALA A 91 -23.07 17.89 13.12
C ALA A 91 -23.59 16.46 12.97
N LEU A 92 -24.01 16.05 11.76
CA LEU A 92 -24.49 14.71 11.48
C LEU A 92 -23.41 13.64 11.70
N TYR A 93 -22.18 13.86 11.22
CA TYR A 93 -21.07 12.94 11.47
C TYR A 93 -20.79 12.80 12.99
N THR A 94 -20.88 13.90 13.72
CA THR A 94 -20.64 13.94 15.18
C THR A 94 -21.74 13.24 15.96
N SER A 95 -23.01 13.50 15.65
CA SER A 95 -24.16 12.88 16.32
C SER A 95 -24.19 11.36 16.10
N GLU A 96 -23.77 10.92 14.92
CA GLU A 96 -23.75 9.51 14.52
C GLU A 96 -22.43 8.81 14.90
N LYS A 97 -21.49 9.53 15.51
CA LYS A 97 -20.16 9.06 15.93
C LYS A 97 -19.37 8.40 14.78
N VAL A 98 -19.50 8.93 13.56
CA VAL A 98 -18.77 8.47 12.38
C VAL A 98 -17.68 9.50 12.03
N SER A 99 -16.42 9.06 11.93
CA SER A 99 -15.31 9.94 11.59
C SER A 99 -15.20 10.16 10.07
N PRO A 100 -15.11 11.41 9.58
CA PRO A 100 -14.88 11.70 8.15
C PRO A 100 -13.45 11.33 7.69
N LEU A 101 -12.48 11.34 8.62
CA LEU A 101 -11.05 11.15 8.35
C LEU A 101 -10.60 9.68 8.41
N ALA A 102 -11.47 8.75 8.84
CA ALA A 102 -11.09 7.34 8.95
C ALA A 102 -10.62 6.70 7.62
N GLY A 103 -10.90 7.34 6.48
CA GLY A 103 -10.43 6.89 5.15
C GLY A 103 -8.96 7.19 4.82
N CYS A 104 -8.31 8.15 5.49
CA CYS A 104 -6.89 8.49 5.22
C CYS A 104 -5.90 7.85 6.20
N LEU A 105 -6.39 7.37 7.34
CA LEU A 105 -5.63 6.58 8.31
C LEU A 105 -4.77 5.45 7.71
N PRO A 106 -5.27 4.63 6.76
CA PRO A 106 -4.46 3.54 6.18
C PRO A 106 -3.20 4.02 5.48
N THR A 107 -3.30 5.12 4.73
CA THR A 107 -2.18 5.66 3.98
C THR A 107 -1.09 6.17 4.91
N LEU A 108 -1.48 6.83 6.00
CA LEU A 108 -0.54 7.35 7.01
C LEU A 108 0.15 6.23 7.78
N ALA A 109 -0.59 5.18 8.17
CA ALA A 109 -0.01 4.04 8.89
C ALA A 109 0.96 3.22 8.03
N GLN A 110 0.79 3.22 6.71
CA GLN A 110 1.57 2.38 5.79
C GLN A 110 2.84 3.07 5.26
N ALA A 111 2.90 4.41 5.27
CA ALA A 111 4.06 5.15 4.79
C ALA A 111 5.38 4.75 5.50
N PRO A 112 5.45 4.64 6.84
CA PRO A 112 6.69 4.27 7.53
C PRO A 112 7.25 2.90 7.12
N VAL A 113 6.37 1.92 6.90
CA VAL A 113 6.76 0.55 6.55
C VAL A 113 7.32 0.50 5.13
N LEU A 114 6.68 1.19 4.19
CA LEU A 114 7.18 1.27 2.81
C LEU A 114 8.53 2.00 2.75
N THR A 115 8.68 3.12 3.48
CA THR A 115 9.95 3.84 3.58
C THR A 115 11.04 2.94 4.15
N ALA A 116 10.74 2.17 5.19
CA ALA A 116 11.73 1.27 5.78
C ALA A 116 12.18 0.16 4.83
N VAL A 117 11.25 -0.53 4.15
CA VAL A 117 11.60 -1.55 3.15
C VAL A 117 12.36 -0.95 1.98
N TRP A 118 11.95 0.22 1.49
CA TRP A 118 12.66 0.91 0.42
C TRP A 118 14.08 1.27 0.82
N SER A 119 14.28 1.87 2.00
CA SER A 119 15.61 2.20 2.53
C SER A 119 16.48 0.96 2.71
N LEU A 120 15.90 -0.14 3.21
CA LEU A 120 16.61 -1.40 3.43
C LEU A 120 17.15 -2.01 2.13
N PHE A 121 16.48 -1.79 1.00
CA PHE A 121 16.88 -2.36 -0.30
C PHE A 121 17.39 -1.32 -1.31
N SER A 122 17.60 -0.07 -0.87
CA SER A 122 18.16 0.99 -1.70
C SER A 122 19.51 1.51 -1.18
N HIS A 123 19.88 1.20 0.07
CA HIS A 123 21.15 1.62 0.66
C HIS A 123 22.16 0.47 0.75
N PRO A 124 23.38 0.64 0.21
CA PRO A 124 24.43 -0.38 0.28
C PRO A 124 25.06 -0.51 1.67
N VAL A 125 24.85 0.49 2.53
CA VAL A 125 25.35 0.51 3.91
C VAL A 125 24.19 0.85 4.83
N ILE A 126 23.98 0.05 5.87
CA ILE A 126 22.98 0.27 6.93
C ILE A 126 23.74 0.32 8.24
N ALA A 127 23.51 1.36 9.05
CA ALA A 127 24.13 1.50 10.38
C ALA A 127 25.67 1.29 10.41
N GLY A 128 26.37 1.61 9.32
CA GLY A 128 27.83 1.50 9.20
C GLY A 128 28.36 0.14 8.72
N HIS A 129 27.49 -0.84 8.45
CA HIS A 129 27.87 -2.15 7.90
C HIS A 129 27.33 -2.37 6.47
N ALA A 130 28.00 -3.24 5.71
CA ALA A 130 27.61 -3.57 4.34
C ALA A 130 26.30 -4.36 4.34
N ASN A 131 25.35 -3.95 3.49
CA ASN A 131 24.03 -4.55 3.42
C ASN A 131 24.05 -5.86 2.62
N ALA A 132 24.13 -6.99 3.33
CA ALA A 132 24.14 -8.31 2.73
C ALA A 132 22.86 -8.64 1.94
N LEU A 133 21.71 -8.03 2.29
CA LEU A 133 20.41 -8.29 1.68
C LEU A 133 20.34 -7.90 0.19
N LEU A 134 21.19 -6.97 -0.28
CA LEU A 134 21.23 -6.53 -1.67
C LEU A 134 21.81 -7.57 -2.63
N GLY A 135 22.66 -8.46 -2.12
CA GLY A 135 23.30 -9.51 -2.91
C GLY A 135 22.37 -10.70 -3.21
N HIS A 136 21.23 -10.80 -2.51
CA HIS A 136 20.29 -11.89 -2.68
C HIS A 136 19.42 -11.69 -3.94
N VAL A 137 19.07 -12.81 -4.57
CA VAL A 137 18.34 -12.84 -5.83
C VAL A 137 16.99 -13.54 -5.65
N LEU A 138 15.95 -13.00 -6.29
CA LEU A 138 14.70 -13.69 -6.51
C LEU A 138 14.65 -14.14 -7.96
N ALA A 139 14.76 -15.45 -8.17
CA ALA A 139 14.63 -16.09 -9.47
C ALA A 139 15.56 -15.47 -10.56
N GLY A 140 16.80 -15.15 -10.16
CA GLY A 140 17.84 -14.58 -11.01
C GLY A 140 17.88 -13.05 -11.07
N ALA A 141 16.98 -12.35 -10.37
CA ALA A 141 16.97 -10.89 -10.27
C ALA A 141 17.39 -10.43 -8.87
N ALA A 142 18.34 -9.50 -8.77
CA ALA A 142 18.75 -8.95 -7.48
C ALA A 142 17.59 -8.22 -6.78
N LEU A 143 17.44 -8.43 -5.47
CA LEU A 143 16.36 -7.83 -4.69
C LEU A 143 16.43 -6.30 -4.64
N GLY A 144 17.64 -5.74 -4.76
CA GLY A 144 17.90 -4.30 -4.85
C GLY A 144 17.70 -3.69 -6.24
N ALA A 145 17.56 -4.50 -7.30
CA ALA A 145 17.41 -3.99 -8.67
C ALA A 145 15.97 -3.51 -8.93
N SER A 146 15.80 -2.56 -9.85
CA SER A 146 14.48 -2.08 -10.33
C SER A 146 14.24 -2.49 -11.79
N LEU A 147 12.97 -2.53 -12.21
CA LEU A 147 12.64 -2.87 -13.60
C LEU A 147 13.22 -1.86 -14.58
N VAL A 148 13.07 -0.56 -14.29
CA VAL A 148 13.61 0.50 -15.15
C VAL A 148 15.13 0.48 -15.20
N GLY A 149 15.82 0.16 -14.10
CA GLY A 149 17.26 -0.03 -14.08
C GLY A 149 17.72 -1.25 -14.87
N SER A 150 16.88 -2.29 -14.95
CA SER A 150 17.16 -3.54 -15.68
C SER A 150 16.80 -3.45 -17.18
N VAL A 151 16.05 -2.43 -17.60
CA VAL A 151 15.55 -2.22 -18.98
C VAL A 151 16.04 -0.88 -19.58
N GLY A 152 16.96 -0.19 -18.89
CA GLY A 152 17.59 1.05 -19.36
C GLY A 152 18.28 0.90 -20.74
N PRO A 153 18.66 2.02 -21.40
CA PRO A 153 19.08 1.99 -22.79
C PRO A 153 20.21 0.99 -22.97
N VAL A 154 20.03 0.09 -23.95
CA VAL A 154 20.98 -0.95 -24.38
C VAL A 154 22.22 -0.26 -24.96
N VAL A 155 23.01 0.37 -24.10
CA VAL A 155 24.32 0.93 -24.41
C VAL A 155 25.30 0.05 -23.66
N GLY A 156 25.88 -0.92 -24.38
CA GLY A 156 27.02 -1.69 -23.89
C GLY A 156 26.77 -3.16 -23.51
N GLY A 157 25.64 -3.77 -23.90
CA GLY A 157 25.54 -5.24 -23.94
C GLY A 157 25.78 -5.98 -22.61
N VAL A 158 25.43 -5.37 -21.47
CA VAL A 158 25.44 -6.07 -20.18
C VAL A 158 24.14 -6.86 -20.01
N ALA A 159 24.30 -8.12 -19.63
CA ALA A 159 23.27 -9.15 -19.62
C ALA A 159 21.94 -8.66 -19.03
N ALA A 160 20.87 -8.82 -19.80
CA ALA A 160 19.52 -8.75 -19.27
C ALA A 160 19.42 -9.72 -18.09
N GLY A 161 19.48 -9.19 -16.86
CA GLY A 161 19.06 -9.93 -15.68
C GLY A 161 17.63 -10.42 -15.90
N ALA A 162 17.20 -11.45 -15.16
CA ALA A 162 15.85 -11.96 -15.29
C ALA A 162 14.82 -10.81 -15.13
N VAL A 163 14.23 -10.32 -16.22
CA VAL A 163 13.22 -9.25 -16.20
C VAL A 163 11.85 -9.81 -15.84
N TRP A 164 11.64 -11.11 -16.07
CA TRP A 164 10.37 -11.79 -15.87
C TRP A 164 9.84 -11.74 -14.42
N PRO A 165 10.64 -11.77 -13.32
CA PRO A 165 10.12 -11.66 -11.96
C PRO A 165 9.48 -10.29 -11.73
N PHE A 166 10.06 -9.22 -12.29
CA PHE A 166 9.49 -7.88 -12.23
C PHE A 166 8.15 -7.83 -12.96
N VAL A 167 8.10 -8.31 -14.21
CA VAL A 167 6.88 -8.32 -15.02
C VAL A 167 5.78 -9.12 -14.32
N LEU A 168 6.12 -10.30 -13.78
CA LEU A 168 5.18 -11.12 -13.03
C LEU A 168 4.61 -10.37 -11.82
N LEU A 169 5.46 -9.73 -11.01
CA LEU A 169 5.01 -8.96 -9.85
C LEU A 169 4.12 -7.77 -10.25
N LEU A 170 4.44 -7.07 -11.34
CA LEU A 170 3.59 -5.97 -11.82
C LEU A 170 2.24 -6.44 -12.32
N VAL A 171 2.19 -7.57 -13.04
CA VAL A 171 0.94 -8.18 -13.51
C VAL A 171 0.09 -8.61 -12.31
N VAL A 172 0.69 -9.29 -11.32
CA VAL A 172 -0.01 -9.69 -10.10
C VAL A 172 -0.49 -8.46 -9.32
N LEU A 173 0.34 -7.43 -9.17
CA LEU A 173 -0.05 -6.18 -8.50
C LEU A 173 -1.23 -5.51 -9.21
N ALA A 174 -1.17 -5.39 -10.54
CA ALA A 174 -2.23 -4.81 -11.35
C ALA A 174 -3.54 -5.59 -11.21
N LEU A 175 -3.47 -6.93 -11.21
CA LEU A 175 -4.63 -7.80 -11.00
C LEU A 175 -5.24 -7.58 -9.60
N VAL A 176 -4.42 -7.58 -8.54
CA VAL A 176 -4.89 -7.35 -7.17
C VAL A 176 -5.49 -5.96 -7.01
N VAL A 177 -4.87 -4.93 -7.59
CA VAL A 177 -5.38 -3.55 -7.60
C VAL A 177 -6.73 -3.48 -8.32
N GLU A 178 -6.88 -4.15 -9.46
CA GLU A 178 -8.14 -4.19 -10.20
C GLU A 178 -9.24 -4.93 -9.42
N LEU A 179 -8.92 -6.08 -8.81
CA LEU A 179 -9.85 -6.81 -7.96
C LEU A 179 -10.31 -5.98 -6.75
N ARG A 180 -9.38 -5.28 -6.10
CA ARG A 180 -9.66 -4.36 -5.01
C ARG A 180 -10.52 -3.19 -5.46
N ARG A 181 -10.19 -2.57 -6.59
CA ARG A 181 -10.98 -1.47 -7.19
C ARG A 181 -12.41 -1.93 -7.46
N ARG A 182 -12.60 -3.11 -8.07
CA ARG A 182 -13.93 -3.70 -8.30
C ARG A 182 -14.67 -3.97 -6.99
N ALA A 183 -14.00 -4.53 -5.99
CA ALA A 183 -14.61 -4.79 -4.69
C ALA A 183 -15.02 -3.50 -3.98
N ASP A 184 -14.19 -2.47 -4.00
CA ASP A 184 -14.47 -1.17 -3.40
C ASP A 184 -15.61 -0.44 -4.12
N LEU A 185 -15.65 -0.47 -5.46
CA LEU A 185 -16.74 0.10 -6.24
C LEU A 185 -18.09 -0.58 -5.98
N ARG A 186 -18.11 -1.93 -5.92
CA ARG A 186 -19.31 -2.69 -5.56
C ARG A 186 -19.82 -2.32 -4.18
N ALA A 187 -18.89 -2.08 -3.27
CA ALA A 187 -19.21 -1.87 -1.89
C ALA A 187 -19.60 -0.38 -1.63
N ALA A 188 -19.03 0.59 -2.36
CA ALA A 188 -19.36 2.02 -2.26
C ALA A 188 -20.81 2.37 -2.62
N GLY A 189 -21.55 1.48 -3.29
CA GLY A 189 -22.94 1.72 -3.72
C GLY A 189 -23.03 2.78 -4.83
N PRO A 190 -24.26 3.08 -5.33
CA PRO A 190 -24.45 4.15 -6.30
C PRO A 190 -23.97 5.47 -5.69
N LEU A 191 -23.02 6.14 -6.36
CA LEU A 191 -22.71 7.52 -6.05
C LEU A 191 -24.00 8.30 -6.25
N VAL A 192 -24.63 8.77 -5.16
CA VAL A 192 -25.78 9.66 -5.27
C VAL A 192 -25.28 10.91 -5.99
N ALA A 193 -25.66 11.05 -7.26
CA ALA A 193 -25.32 12.19 -8.07
C ALA A 193 -25.80 13.45 -7.35
N THR A 194 -24.85 14.32 -7.03
CA THR A 194 -25.10 15.55 -6.29
C THR A 194 -25.82 16.57 -7.19
N PRO A 195 -27.02 17.07 -6.84
CA PRO A 195 -27.62 18.17 -7.58
C PRO A 195 -26.94 19.48 -7.16
N GLY A 196 -26.08 20.05 -8.00
CA GLY A 196 -25.48 21.37 -7.79
C GLY A 196 -24.04 21.42 -7.27
N GLN A 197 -23.36 20.27 -7.08
CA GLN A 197 -21.91 20.26 -7.21
C GLN A 197 -21.63 20.00 -8.69
N GLU A 198 -21.06 20.97 -9.40
CA GLU A 198 -20.48 20.70 -10.70
C GLU A 198 -19.50 19.54 -10.52
N ALA A 199 -19.76 18.44 -11.25
CA ALA A 199 -18.83 17.35 -11.30
C ALA A 199 -17.53 17.93 -11.84
N VAL A 200 -16.51 18.08 -10.98
CA VAL A 200 -15.20 18.55 -11.40
C VAL A 200 -14.78 17.66 -12.57
N PRO A 201 -14.73 18.18 -13.80
CA PRO A 201 -14.50 17.36 -14.97
C PRO A 201 -13.17 16.63 -14.78
N GLY A 202 -13.21 15.30 -14.82
CA GLY A 202 -12.03 14.46 -14.61
C GLY A 202 -11.84 13.87 -13.21
N LEU A 203 -12.53 14.32 -12.14
CA LEU A 203 -12.38 13.71 -10.80
C LEU A 203 -12.72 12.21 -10.80
N ALA A 204 -13.77 11.82 -11.52
CA ALA A 204 -14.14 10.41 -11.69
C ALA A 204 -13.11 9.61 -12.51
N THR A 205 -12.39 10.26 -13.43
CA THR A 205 -11.29 9.65 -14.18
C THR A 205 -10.07 9.49 -13.29
N VAL A 206 -9.71 10.53 -12.52
CA VAL A 206 -8.65 10.48 -11.52
C VAL A 206 -8.90 9.36 -10.50
N ALA A 207 -10.11 9.26 -9.95
CA ALA A 207 -10.46 8.19 -9.01
C ALA A 207 -10.33 6.77 -9.61
N ARG A 208 -10.53 6.63 -10.93
CA ARG A 208 -10.36 5.34 -11.64
C ARG A 208 -8.90 4.98 -11.86
N VAL A 209 -8.05 5.98 -12.13
CA VAL A 209 -6.63 5.77 -12.45
C VAL A 209 -5.74 5.75 -11.19
N LEU A 210 -6.13 6.48 -10.14
CA LEU A 210 -5.34 6.65 -8.92
C LEU A 210 -4.79 5.33 -8.34
N PRO A 211 -5.56 4.23 -8.25
CA PRO A 211 -5.02 2.97 -7.71
C PRO A 211 -3.89 2.38 -8.55
N PHE A 212 -3.89 2.59 -9.88
CA PHE A 212 -2.89 2.05 -10.80
C PHE A 212 -1.55 2.81 -10.77
N VAL A 213 -1.51 4.01 -10.18
CA VAL A 213 -0.26 4.73 -9.94
C VAL A 213 0.72 3.87 -9.14
N THR A 214 0.21 3.04 -8.21
CA THR A 214 1.04 2.12 -7.43
C THR A 214 1.76 1.07 -8.28
N VAL A 215 1.16 0.62 -9.38
CA VAL A 215 1.78 -0.32 -10.33
C VAL A 215 2.92 0.35 -11.07
N VAL A 216 2.73 1.61 -11.48
CA VAL A 216 3.80 2.40 -12.12
C VAL A 216 4.95 2.60 -11.13
N VAL A 217 4.67 3.02 -9.90
CA VAL A 217 5.70 3.18 -8.85
C VAL A 217 6.45 1.87 -8.60
N ALA A 218 5.75 0.73 -8.59
CA ALA A 218 6.37 -0.58 -8.41
C ALA A 218 7.42 -0.93 -9.48
N ALA A 219 7.37 -0.32 -10.67
CA ALA A 219 8.38 -0.50 -11.72
C ALA A 219 9.69 0.24 -11.43
N PHE A 220 9.67 1.32 -10.64
CA PHE A 220 10.84 2.15 -10.34
C PHE A 220 11.53 1.77 -9.02
N VAL A 221 10.82 1.13 -8.11
CA VAL A 221 11.37 0.70 -6.81
C VAL A 221 12.14 -0.62 -6.92
N PRO A 222 12.98 -0.96 -5.93
CA PRO A 222 13.64 -2.26 -5.86
C PRO A 222 12.64 -3.43 -5.89
N LEU A 223 13.08 -4.58 -6.41
CA LEU A 223 12.28 -5.80 -6.51
C LEU A 223 11.68 -6.21 -5.15
N ALA A 224 12.44 -6.09 -4.06
CA ALA A 224 11.95 -6.34 -2.71
C ALA A 224 10.79 -5.40 -2.32
N ALA A 225 10.86 -4.13 -2.69
CA ALA A 225 9.78 -3.17 -2.45
C ALA A 225 8.54 -3.48 -3.30
N ALA A 226 8.73 -3.91 -4.56
CA ALA A 226 7.62 -4.38 -5.41
C ALA A 226 6.95 -5.64 -4.83
N LEU A 227 7.73 -6.58 -4.31
CA LEU A 227 7.24 -7.78 -3.61
C LEU A 227 6.45 -7.44 -2.35
N TYR A 228 6.95 -6.48 -1.55
CA TYR A 228 6.22 -5.90 -0.42
C TYR A 228 4.88 -5.32 -0.91
N MET A 229 4.87 -4.50 -1.96
CA MET A 229 3.64 -3.88 -2.48
C MET A 229 2.59 -4.93 -2.89
N VAL A 230 2.99 -5.97 -3.61
CA VAL A 230 2.12 -7.09 -4.01
C VAL A 230 1.53 -7.78 -2.79
N THR A 231 2.37 -8.20 -1.86
CA THR A 231 1.97 -8.93 -0.64
C THR A 231 0.99 -8.10 0.19
N SER A 232 1.34 -6.83 0.38
CA SER A 232 0.57 -5.87 1.16
C SER A 232 -0.79 -5.55 0.52
N ALA A 233 -0.84 -5.44 -0.81
CA ALA A 233 -2.08 -5.24 -1.56
C ALA A 233 -2.98 -6.50 -1.51
N ALA A 234 -2.39 -7.69 -1.64
CA ALA A 234 -3.10 -8.97 -1.58
C ALA A 234 -3.70 -9.20 -0.19
N TRP A 235 -2.94 -8.94 0.89
CA TRP A 235 -3.46 -8.94 2.25
C TRP A 235 -4.65 -8.01 2.38
N THR A 236 -4.51 -6.75 1.95
CA THR A 236 -5.59 -5.76 2.06
C THR A 236 -6.87 -6.20 1.35
N LEU A 237 -6.75 -6.85 0.18
CA LEU A 237 -7.90 -7.40 -0.54
C LEU A 237 -8.60 -8.50 0.28
N GLY A 238 -7.84 -9.46 0.82
CA GLY A 238 -8.36 -10.55 1.63
C GLY A 238 -8.96 -10.08 2.95
N GLU A 239 -8.22 -9.25 3.69
CA GLU A 239 -8.64 -8.64 4.96
C GLU A 239 -9.97 -7.90 4.79
N ARG A 240 -10.08 -7.02 3.79
CA ARG A 240 -11.33 -6.29 3.53
C ARG A 240 -12.47 -7.21 3.14
N ALA A 241 -12.21 -8.26 2.36
CA ALA A 241 -13.25 -9.22 1.98
C ALA A 241 -13.78 -9.99 3.18
N VAL A 242 -12.91 -10.41 4.11
CA VAL A 242 -13.29 -11.08 5.36
C VAL A 242 -14.01 -10.12 6.30
N LEU A 243 -13.41 -8.96 6.59
CA LEU A 243 -13.96 -7.99 7.54
C LEU A 243 -15.31 -7.45 7.09
N ARG A 244 -15.53 -7.20 5.79
CA ARG A 244 -16.84 -6.80 5.28
C ARG A 244 -17.89 -7.89 5.42
N ARG A 245 -17.53 -9.18 5.43
CA ARG A 245 -18.49 -10.27 5.69
C ARG A 245 -18.79 -10.44 7.17
N VAL A 246 -17.80 -10.21 8.04
CA VAL A 246 -17.95 -10.35 9.49
C VAL A 246 -18.65 -9.15 10.13
N LEU A 247 -18.49 -7.95 9.56
CA LEU A 247 -19.02 -6.69 10.10
C LEU A 247 -20.27 -6.17 9.38
N ALA A 248 -20.67 -6.79 8.26
CA ALA A 248 -21.95 -6.49 7.60
C ALA A 248 -23.11 -7.12 8.36
#